data_AF-A0AA39PN19-F1
#
_entry.id   AF-A0AA39PN19-F1
#
_cell.length_a   1.000
_cell.length_b   1.000
_cell.length_c   1.000
_cell.angle_alpha   90.00
_cell.angle_beta   90.00
_cell.angle_gamma   90.00
#
_symmetry.space_group_name_H-M   'P 1'
#
loop_
_entity.id
_entity.type
_entity.pdbx_description
1 polymer ?
#
loop_
_entity_poly.entity_id
_entity_poly.type
_entity_poly.pdbx_seq_one_letter_code
_entity_poly.pdbx_strand_id
1 'polypeptide(L)'
;MSIPRFSNPHLLASATRSISRKDLVLDSDVEESDEVLVTSLNEKIRKSIDVENDSGSRKRQKTSESAKEQENEQLLFRLWSTSSQPQHVKLYPKQSIQAFINPPRQHEDSEQQSHQRRERAEDTAVDIAWINAESKRPSMPFPSSSKKLIHAKATSLTHAPCFMIAQVLQPVRKTHPPVPYSELTYHPYAMNAPLSPSQSDRGFIDIELLSGSPVVRIKRSRHRRNRRPLV
;
A
#
# COMPACT_ATOMS: atom_id res chain seq x y z
N MET A 1 -18.97 19.12 18.50
CA MET A 1 -19.23 18.00 17.58
C MET A 1 -18.22 16.90 17.88
N SER A 2 -18.66 15.68 18.18
CA SER A 2 -17.75 14.58 18.54
C SER A 2 -17.19 13.91 17.28
N ILE A 3 -15.86 13.75 17.24
CA ILE A 3 -15.18 13.05 16.16
C ILE A 3 -15.28 11.54 16.46
N PRO A 4 -15.75 10.70 15.52
CA PRO A 4 -15.90 9.27 15.75
C PRO A 4 -14.53 8.61 16.00
N ARG A 5 -14.45 7.79 17.06
CA ARG A 5 -13.22 7.14 17.59
C ARG A 5 -12.40 6.33 16.57
N PHE A 6 -12.96 5.98 15.42
CA PHE A 6 -12.31 5.18 14.37
C PHE A 6 -12.24 5.86 13.01
N SER A 7 -12.39 7.19 12.98
CA SER A 7 -12.20 7.94 11.73
C SER A 7 -10.73 8.03 11.39
N ASN A 8 -10.39 7.67 10.15
CA ASN A 8 -9.04 7.80 9.64
C ASN A 8 -8.68 9.29 9.58
N PRO A 9 -7.63 9.75 10.28
CA PRO A 9 -7.28 11.17 10.34
C PRO A 9 -6.95 11.77 8.97
N HIS A 10 -6.55 10.94 7.98
CA HIS A 10 -6.30 11.37 6.60
C HIS A 10 -7.55 11.50 5.74
N LEU A 11 -8.70 11.01 6.21
CA LEU A 11 -10.00 11.11 5.54
C LEU A 11 -10.93 12.13 6.21
N LEU A 12 -10.54 12.63 7.38
CA LEU A 12 -11.22 13.76 7.98
C LEU A 12 -10.97 14.95 7.07
N ALA A 13 -12.05 15.64 6.68
CA ALA A 13 -12.00 16.95 6.06
C ALA A 13 -11.54 17.97 7.09
N SER A 14 -10.34 17.80 7.65
CA SER A 14 -9.63 18.92 8.25
C SER A 14 -9.45 19.93 7.13
N ALA A 15 -9.88 21.16 7.39
CA ALA A 15 -9.72 22.28 6.47
C ALA A 15 -8.21 22.57 6.32
N THR A 16 -7.53 21.80 5.47
CA THR A 16 -6.13 22.03 5.16
C THR A 16 -6.08 23.27 4.28
N ARG A 17 -5.69 24.40 4.87
CA ARG A 17 -5.41 25.64 4.14
C ARG A 17 -4.15 25.40 3.31
N SER A 18 -4.22 25.62 2.00
CA SER A 18 -3.02 25.61 1.15
C SER A 18 -2.16 26.83 1.49
N ILE A 19 -0.96 26.62 2.02
CA ILE A 19 -0.02 27.67 2.38
C ILE A 19 1.08 27.73 1.32
N SER A 20 1.43 28.92 0.86
CA SER A 20 2.49 29.12 -0.13
C SER A 20 3.86 29.14 0.56
N ARG A 21 4.92 28.74 -0.16
CA ARG A 21 6.29 28.69 0.39
C ARG A 21 6.81 30.05 0.87
N LYS A 22 6.23 31.15 0.37
CA LYS A 22 6.54 32.52 0.79
C LYS A 22 5.94 32.88 2.16
N ASP A 23 4.87 32.20 2.56
CA ASP A 23 4.17 32.44 3.83
C ASP A 23 4.87 31.73 5.01
N LEU A 24 5.87 30.88 4.73
CA LEU A 24 6.65 30.16 5.74
C LEU A 24 7.89 30.95 6.23
N VAL A 25 8.12 32.17 5.72
CA VAL A 25 9.36 32.93 5.96
C VAL A 25 9.16 34.10 6.94
N LEU A 26 7.95 34.30 7.45
CA LEU A 26 7.69 35.31 8.48
C LEU A 26 7.65 34.63 9.86
N ASP A 27 8.44 35.20 10.76
CA ASP A 27 8.60 34.90 12.19
C ASP A 27 9.72 33.92 12.55
N SER A 28 10.95 34.36 12.27
CA SER A 28 12.16 33.92 12.98
C SER A 28 12.54 34.90 14.11
N ASP A 29 11.58 35.56 14.73
CA ASP A 29 11.83 36.45 15.86
C ASP A 29 11.09 35.94 17.10
N VAL A 30 11.91 35.41 18.01
CA VAL A 30 11.67 35.25 19.45
C VAL A 30 10.51 34.32 19.84
N GLU A 31 10.81 33.01 19.88
CA GLU A 31 10.09 32.05 20.71
C GLU A 31 10.34 32.37 22.19
N GLU A 32 9.66 33.39 22.71
CA GLU A 32 9.43 33.54 24.14
C GLU A 32 8.48 32.40 24.53
N SER A 33 9.05 31.24 24.85
CA SER A 33 8.29 30.07 25.30
C SER A 33 7.52 30.46 26.56
N ASP A 34 6.22 30.76 26.40
CA ASP A 34 5.29 31.00 27.51
C ASP A 34 5.26 29.75 28.39
N GLU A 35 6.07 29.73 29.45
CA GLU A 35 6.15 28.63 30.43
C GLU A 35 4.77 28.32 31.03
N VAL A 36 3.89 29.33 31.10
CA VAL A 36 2.49 29.21 31.52
C VAL A 36 1.67 28.34 30.55
N LEU A 37 1.93 28.43 29.25
CA LEU A 37 1.24 27.63 28.24
C LEU A 37 1.69 26.17 28.29
N VAL A 38 3.01 25.96 28.46
CA VAL A 38 3.61 24.62 28.55
C VAL A 38 3.14 23.89 29.82
N THR A 39 3.06 24.59 30.95
CA THR A 39 2.54 24.03 32.21
C THR A 39 1.04 23.70 32.11
N SER A 40 0.23 24.59 31.53
CA SER A 40 -1.20 24.36 31.28
C SER A 40 -1.46 23.14 30.38
N LEU A 41 -0.66 22.97 29.33
CA LEU A 41 -0.75 21.81 28.43
C LEU A 41 -0.41 20.51 29.16
N ASN A 42 0.66 20.49 29.95
CA ASN A 42 1.07 19.32 30.73
C ASN A 42 0.01 18.93 31.77
N GLU A 43 -0.66 19.90 32.39
CA GLU A 43 -1.74 19.63 33.33
C GLU A 43 -2.96 18.98 32.64
N LYS A 44 -3.34 19.46 31.45
CA LYS A 44 -4.42 18.87 30.66
C LYS A 44 -4.09 17.45 30.20
N ILE A 45 -2.85 17.20 29.78
CA ILE A 45 -2.39 15.87 29.36
C ILE A 45 -2.48 14.89 30.54
N ARG A 46 -1.99 15.27 31.72
CA ARG A 46 -2.08 14.43 32.93
C ARG A 46 -3.54 14.13 33.30
N LYS A 47 -4.41 15.14 33.30
CA LYS A 47 -5.86 14.95 33.53
C LYS A 47 -6.54 14.04 32.50
N SER A 48 -6.04 13.99 31.26
CA SER A 48 -6.60 13.13 30.20
C SER A 48 -6.08 11.69 30.23
N ILE A 49 -4.90 11.47 30.82
CA ILE A 49 -4.24 10.16 30.88
C ILE A 49 -4.59 9.43 32.18
N ASP A 50 -4.89 10.16 33.26
CA ASP A 50 -5.53 9.60 34.46
C ASP A 50 -7.01 9.29 34.19
N VAL A 51 -7.24 8.36 33.27
CA VAL A 51 -8.48 7.61 33.20
C VAL A 51 -8.47 6.70 34.43
N GLU A 52 -9.34 7.02 35.39
CA GLU A 52 -9.75 6.13 36.47
C GLU A 52 -9.67 4.68 36.00
N ASN A 53 -8.83 3.89 36.69
CA ASN A 53 -8.88 2.43 36.65
C ASN A 53 -10.20 1.99 37.28
N ASP A 54 -11.30 2.28 36.60
CA ASP A 54 -12.63 1.92 37.03
C ASP A 54 -12.80 0.43 36.77
N SER A 55 -12.56 -0.32 37.84
CA SER A 55 -12.70 -1.75 37.95
C SER A 55 -14.15 -2.13 37.69
N GLY A 56 -14.51 -2.33 36.43
CA GLY A 56 -15.91 -2.51 36.05
C GLY A 56 -16.18 -3.39 34.84
N SER A 57 -15.27 -4.27 34.41
CA SER A 57 -15.57 -5.23 33.34
C SER A 57 -16.09 -6.55 33.92
N ARG A 58 -17.41 -6.61 34.18
CA ARG A 58 -18.14 -7.85 34.47
C ARG A 58 -18.14 -8.77 33.23
N LYS A 59 -17.07 -9.54 33.06
CA LYS A 59 -17.04 -10.65 32.10
C LYS A 59 -17.39 -11.95 32.83
N ARG A 60 -18.51 -12.56 32.42
CA ARG A 60 -19.05 -13.85 32.86
C ARG A 60 -17.96 -14.85 33.23
N GLN A 61 -17.93 -15.20 34.51
CA GLN A 61 -17.16 -16.29 35.08
C GLN A 61 -17.72 -17.61 34.52
N LYS A 62 -16.97 -18.27 33.64
CA LYS A 62 -17.23 -19.66 33.25
C LYS A 62 -16.50 -20.52 34.29
N THR A 63 -17.26 -21.32 35.02
CA THR A 63 -16.75 -22.27 36.03
C THR A 63 -15.70 -23.18 35.39
N SER A 64 -14.49 -23.15 35.93
CA SER A 64 -13.37 -23.99 35.56
C SER A 64 -13.18 -25.07 36.64
N GLU A 65 -14.03 -26.10 36.61
CA GLU A 65 -13.79 -27.37 37.31
C GLU A 65 -13.61 -28.45 36.25
N SER A 66 -12.39 -28.54 35.70
CA SER A 66 -11.84 -29.68 34.92
C SER A 66 -10.49 -29.33 34.25
N ALA A 67 -9.73 -28.38 34.78
CA ALA A 67 -8.51 -27.87 34.12
C ALA A 67 -7.22 -28.62 34.50
N LYS A 68 -7.28 -29.86 35.02
CA LYS A 68 -6.08 -30.57 35.50
C LYS A 68 -5.72 -31.88 34.78
N GLU A 69 -6.46 -32.31 33.74
CA GLU A 69 -6.13 -33.58 33.04
C GLU A 69 -6.04 -33.52 31.50
N GLN A 70 -6.29 -32.38 30.85
CA GLN A 70 -6.30 -32.29 29.37
C GLN A 70 -4.99 -31.79 28.74
N GLU A 71 -3.82 -32.12 29.28
CA GLU A 71 -2.56 -31.60 28.73
C GLU A 71 -2.12 -32.23 27.39
N ASN A 72 -2.77 -33.27 26.86
CA ASN A 72 -2.30 -33.93 25.63
C ASN A 72 -3.39 -34.51 24.70
N GLU A 73 -4.50 -33.81 24.48
CA GLU A 73 -5.45 -34.23 23.44
C GLU A 73 -4.93 -33.89 22.04
N GLN A 74 -4.22 -34.83 21.43
CA GLN A 74 -3.86 -34.78 20.01
C GLN A 74 -5.04 -35.24 19.17
N LEU A 75 -5.73 -34.30 18.53
CA LEU A 75 -6.81 -34.64 17.60
C LEU A 75 -6.26 -35.06 16.24
N LEU A 76 -6.76 -36.17 15.72
CA LEU A 76 -6.53 -36.61 14.35
C LEU A 76 -7.45 -35.82 13.42
N PHE A 77 -6.85 -34.94 12.62
CA PHE A 77 -7.58 -34.14 11.63
C PHE A 77 -7.28 -34.66 10.22
N ARG A 78 -8.33 -34.91 9.43
CA ARG A 78 -8.21 -35.29 8.02
C ARG A 78 -8.93 -34.25 7.16
N LEU A 79 -8.17 -33.55 6.32
CA LEU A 79 -8.74 -32.64 5.33
C LEU A 79 -9.29 -33.45 4.15
N TRP A 80 -10.61 -33.42 3.95
CA TRP A 80 -11.29 -34.23 2.92
C TRP A 80 -10.86 -33.92 1.46
N SER A 81 -10.15 -32.81 1.21
CA SER A 81 -9.75 -32.39 -0.14
C SER A 81 -8.43 -32.97 -0.64
N THR A 82 -7.67 -33.70 0.20
CA THR A 82 -6.37 -34.26 -0.17
C THR A 82 -6.26 -35.72 0.26
N SER A 83 -5.76 -36.60 -0.61
CA SER A 83 -5.59 -38.04 -0.37
C SER A 83 -4.47 -38.40 0.64
N SER A 84 -4.07 -37.47 1.50
CA SER A 84 -3.01 -37.69 2.49
C SER A 84 -3.58 -38.25 3.80
N GLN A 85 -2.74 -39.00 4.52
CA GLN A 85 -3.07 -39.57 5.84
C GLN A 85 -3.48 -38.49 6.85
N PRO A 86 -4.34 -38.81 7.83
CA PRO A 86 -4.72 -37.90 8.91
C PRO A 86 -3.48 -37.31 9.61
N GLN A 87 -3.49 -36.01 9.90
CA GLN A 87 -2.41 -35.33 10.61
C GLN A 87 -2.83 -35.04 12.05
N HIS A 88 -1.92 -35.23 13.00
CA HIS A 88 -2.12 -34.84 14.39
C HIS A 88 -2.02 -33.31 14.51
N VAL A 89 -3.10 -32.68 14.97
CA VAL A 89 -3.15 -31.22 15.18
C VAL A 89 -3.13 -30.94 16.68
N LYS A 90 -2.18 -30.11 17.11
CA LYS A 90 -2.14 -29.59 18.48
C LYS A 90 -3.09 -28.39 18.56
N LEU A 91 -4.09 -28.47 19.44
CA LEU A 91 -5.09 -27.40 19.60
C LEU A 91 -4.55 -26.17 20.32
N TYR A 92 -3.49 -26.33 21.11
CA TYR A 92 -2.92 -25.23 21.85
C TYR A 92 -2.02 -24.40 20.94
N PRO A 93 -2.14 -23.06 20.96
CA PRO A 93 -1.22 -22.20 20.25
C PRO A 93 0.19 -22.53 20.73
N LYS A 94 1.07 -22.85 19.78
CA LYS A 94 2.50 -23.00 20.06
C LYS A 94 2.91 -21.76 20.86
N GLN A 95 3.42 -21.97 22.08
CA GLN A 95 3.76 -20.91 23.03
C GLN A 95 4.28 -19.70 22.26
N SER A 96 3.63 -18.55 22.44
CA SER A 96 3.93 -17.36 21.64
C SER A 96 5.41 -17.12 21.74
N ILE A 97 6.12 -17.27 20.62
CA ILE A 97 7.51 -16.83 20.53
C ILE A 97 7.46 -15.38 21.01
N GLN A 98 8.13 -15.08 22.13
CA GLN A 98 8.17 -13.74 22.68
C GLN A 98 8.43 -12.80 21.51
N ALA A 99 7.58 -11.78 21.37
CA ALA A 99 7.75 -10.79 20.33
C ALA A 99 9.20 -10.34 20.43
N PHE A 100 9.98 -10.60 19.37
CA PHE A 100 11.34 -10.10 19.30
C PHE A 100 11.22 -8.60 19.20
N ILE A 101 11.24 -7.94 20.37
CA ILE A 101 11.34 -6.50 20.47
C ILE A 101 12.72 -6.21 19.92
N ASN A 102 12.76 -5.81 18.65
CA ASN A 102 13.99 -5.28 18.08
C ASN A 102 14.46 -4.20 19.05
N PRO A 103 15.72 -4.26 19.52
CA PRO A 103 16.26 -3.15 20.30
C PRO A 103 16.04 -1.85 19.51
N PRO A 104 15.83 -0.71 20.19
CA PRO A 104 15.63 0.57 19.53
C PRO A 104 16.75 0.76 18.51
N ARG A 105 16.37 0.80 17.23
CA ARG A 105 17.34 1.01 16.16
C ARG A 105 17.90 2.42 16.38
N GLN A 106 19.22 2.55 16.34
CA GLN A 106 19.82 3.89 16.26
C GLN A 106 19.30 4.52 14.97
N HIS A 107 18.49 5.57 15.14
CA HIS A 107 17.82 6.25 14.03
C HIS A 107 18.77 7.17 13.26
N GLU A 108 19.96 7.42 13.81
CA GLU A 108 20.99 8.26 13.24
C GLU A 108 22.19 7.41 12.85
N ASP A 109 22.74 7.72 11.68
CA ASP A 109 23.96 7.08 11.20
C ASP A 109 25.16 7.65 11.95
N SER A 110 26.12 6.78 12.27
CA SER A 110 27.44 7.26 12.69
C SER A 110 28.13 8.01 11.54
N GLU A 111 29.11 8.86 11.86
CA GLU A 111 29.92 9.58 10.85
C GLU A 111 30.54 8.63 9.82
N GLN A 112 30.95 7.43 10.25
CA GLN A 112 31.49 6.41 9.34
C GLN A 112 30.41 5.87 8.38
N GLN A 113 29.19 5.64 8.88
CA GLN A 113 28.08 5.17 8.07
C GLN A 113 27.59 6.25 7.09
N SER A 114 27.60 7.51 7.49
CA SER A 114 27.26 8.63 6.59
C SER A 114 28.28 8.75 5.46
N HIS A 115 29.58 8.58 5.74
CA HIS A 115 30.63 8.53 4.71
C HIS A 115 30.42 7.38 3.72
N GLN A 116 30.20 6.16 4.21
CA GLN A 116 29.92 5.00 3.35
C GLN A 116 28.63 5.15 2.53
N ARG A 117 27.64 5.89 3.03
CA ARG A 117 26.43 6.20 2.25
C ARG A 117 26.73 7.20 1.16
N ARG A 118 27.54 8.22 1.45
CA ARG A 118 27.97 9.21 0.48
C ARG A 118 28.77 8.57 -0.65
N GLU A 119 29.78 7.76 -0.34
CA GLU A 119 30.55 7.03 -1.35
C GLU A 119 29.65 6.16 -2.23
N ARG A 120 28.74 5.38 -1.64
CA ARG A 120 27.77 4.59 -2.41
C ARG A 120 26.84 5.44 -3.27
N ALA A 121 26.42 6.60 -2.79
CA ALA A 121 25.58 7.52 -3.55
C ALA A 121 26.34 8.14 -4.72
N GLU A 122 27.62 8.48 -4.53
CA GLU A 122 28.50 8.97 -5.59
C GLU A 122 28.81 7.87 -6.62
N ASP A 123 29.08 6.64 -6.18
CA ASP A 123 29.30 5.47 -7.06
C ASP A 123 28.06 5.10 -7.89
N THR A 124 26.87 5.35 -7.34
CA THR A 124 25.59 5.09 -8.02
C THR A 124 25.02 6.31 -8.74
N ALA A 125 25.66 7.47 -8.59
CA ALA A 125 25.22 8.69 -9.25
C ALA A 125 25.43 8.54 -10.76
N VAL A 126 24.32 8.57 -11.48
CA VAL A 126 24.33 8.54 -12.94
C VAL A 126 24.55 9.98 -13.43
N ASP A 127 25.61 10.21 -14.22
CA ASP A 127 25.89 11.50 -14.83
C ASP A 127 24.71 11.95 -15.70
N ILE A 128 24.29 13.22 -15.57
CA ILE A 128 23.25 13.83 -16.40
C ILE A 128 23.64 13.75 -17.88
N ALA A 129 24.93 13.90 -18.20
CA ALA A 129 25.42 13.74 -19.57
C ALA A 129 25.20 12.32 -20.08
N TRP A 130 25.39 11.30 -19.23
CA TRP A 130 25.09 9.91 -19.56
C TRP A 130 23.60 9.69 -19.79
N ILE A 131 22.71 10.22 -18.93
CA ILE A 131 21.25 10.13 -19.12
C ILE A 131 20.83 10.76 -20.45
N ASN A 132 21.39 11.91 -20.79
CA ASN A 132 21.11 12.62 -22.04
C ASN A 132 21.64 11.89 -23.29
N ALA A 133 22.75 11.15 -23.15
CA ALA A 133 23.26 10.31 -24.22
C ALA A 133 22.41 9.05 -24.39
N GLU A 134 22.02 8.41 -23.27
CA GLU A 134 21.19 7.21 -23.25
C GLU A 134 19.78 7.47 -23.78
N SER A 135 19.19 8.63 -23.46
CA SER A 135 17.85 9.00 -23.93
C SER A 135 17.77 9.20 -25.44
N LYS A 136 18.90 9.49 -26.10
CA LYS A 136 19.01 9.60 -27.56
C LYS A 136 19.20 8.25 -28.24
N ARG A 137 19.54 7.18 -27.49
CA ARG A 137 19.70 5.86 -28.08
C ARG A 137 18.34 5.33 -28.53
N PRO A 138 18.22 4.82 -29.77
CA PRO A 138 16.98 4.20 -30.20
C PRO A 138 16.69 3.00 -29.31
N SER A 139 15.52 3.01 -28.67
CA SER A 139 15.06 1.89 -27.85
C SER A 139 14.92 0.66 -28.74
N MET A 140 15.83 -0.32 -28.58
CA MET A 140 15.74 -1.59 -29.26
C MET A 140 14.82 -2.50 -28.44
N PRO A 141 13.58 -2.77 -28.90
CA PRO A 141 12.69 -3.67 -28.20
C PRO A 141 13.38 -5.02 -28.03
N PHE A 142 13.48 -5.53 -26.79
CA PHE A 142 13.92 -6.90 -26.56
C PHE A 142 13.12 -7.85 -27.46
N PRO A 143 13.68 -8.95 -27.99
CA PRO A 143 12.95 -9.84 -28.91
C PRO A 143 11.61 -10.35 -28.34
N SER A 144 11.53 -10.49 -27.01
CA SER A 144 10.31 -10.89 -26.28
C SER A 144 9.31 -9.74 -26.04
N SER A 145 9.70 -8.49 -26.28
CA SER A 145 8.86 -7.31 -26.09
C SER A 145 7.88 -7.07 -27.23
N SER A 146 8.10 -7.65 -28.41
CA SER A 146 7.11 -7.70 -29.50
C SER A 146 5.77 -8.29 -29.03
N LYS A 147 5.81 -9.26 -28.12
CA LYS A 147 4.63 -9.85 -27.48
C LYS A 147 3.91 -8.90 -26.52
N LYS A 148 4.54 -7.80 -26.13
CA LYS A 148 3.99 -6.75 -25.26
C LYS A 148 3.53 -5.52 -26.05
N LEU A 149 3.77 -5.48 -27.35
CA LEU A 149 3.30 -4.38 -28.19
C LEU A 149 1.78 -4.44 -28.27
N ILE A 150 1.15 -3.31 -27.96
CA ILE A 150 -0.28 -3.13 -28.07
C ILE A 150 -0.52 -2.31 -29.33
N HIS A 151 -1.19 -2.91 -30.32
CA HIS A 151 -1.60 -2.19 -31.51
C HIS A 151 -2.94 -1.50 -31.23
N ALA A 152 -2.97 -0.18 -31.36
CA ALA A 152 -4.16 0.63 -31.16
C ALA A 152 -4.35 1.62 -32.31
N LYS A 153 -5.61 1.96 -32.58
CA LYS A 153 -6.01 2.93 -33.59
C LYS A 153 -6.62 4.15 -32.89
N ALA A 154 -6.18 5.34 -33.28
CA ALA A 154 -6.79 6.60 -32.87
C ALA A 154 -7.64 7.15 -34.02
N THR A 155 -8.78 7.77 -33.70
CA THR A 155 -9.78 8.19 -34.68
C THR A 155 -9.33 9.39 -35.53
N SER A 156 -8.40 10.20 -35.02
CA SER A 156 -7.73 11.24 -35.82
C SER A 156 -6.51 11.79 -35.07
N LEU A 157 -5.33 11.64 -35.64
CA LEU A 157 -4.11 12.34 -35.22
C LEU A 157 -3.65 13.19 -36.40
N THR A 158 -3.95 14.49 -36.37
CA THR A 158 -3.57 15.41 -37.44
C THR A 158 -2.05 15.59 -37.54
N HIS A 159 -1.37 15.48 -36.39
CA HIS A 159 0.08 15.52 -36.28
C HIS A 159 0.56 14.43 -35.33
N ALA A 160 1.79 13.95 -35.49
CA ALA A 160 2.42 13.00 -34.58
C ALA A 160 3.03 13.79 -33.39
N PRO A 161 2.41 13.79 -32.20
CA PRO A 161 2.97 14.49 -31.05
C PRO A 161 4.20 13.74 -30.50
N CYS A 162 5.11 14.46 -29.85
CA CYS A 162 6.27 13.87 -29.17
C CYS A 162 5.85 12.97 -27.99
N PHE A 163 4.75 13.30 -27.33
CA PHE A 163 4.14 12.49 -26.29
C PHE A 163 2.60 12.50 -26.45
N MET A 164 1.97 11.37 -26.13
CA MET A 164 0.52 11.23 -26.19
C MET A 164 0.03 10.51 -24.94
N ILE A 165 -1.05 11.04 -24.35
CA ILE A 165 -1.77 10.36 -23.27
C ILE A 165 -3.04 9.77 -23.88
N ALA A 166 -3.09 8.45 -23.96
CA ALA A 166 -4.21 7.72 -24.52
C ALA A 166 -5.00 7.04 -23.40
N GLN A 167 -6.33 7.01 -23.55
CA GLN A 167 -7.21 6.29 -22.64
C GLN A 167 -7.78 5.03 -23.31
N VAL A 168 -7.85 3.95 -22.54
CA VAL A 168 -8.35 2.65 -22.99
C VAL A 168 -9.35 2.17 -21.94
N LEU A 169 -10.50 1.69 -22.40
CA LEU A 169 -11.46 1.04 -21.51
C LEU A 169 -10.84 -0.18 -20.84
N GLN A 170 -10.94 -0.23 -19.52
CA GLN A 170 -10.49 -1.39 -18.78
C GLN A 170 -11.45 -2.56 -19.05
N PRO A 171 -10.96 -3.75 -19.46
CA PRO A 171 -11.84 -4.90 -19.60
C PRO A 171 -12.45 -5.26 -18.25
N VAL A 172 -13.75 -5.53 -18.24
CA VAL A 172 -14.49 -5.92 -17.03
C VAL A 172 -13.81 -7.15 -16.41
N ARG A 173 -13.36 -7.00 -15.16
CA ARG A 173 -12.74 -8.09 -14.42
C ARG A 173 -13.84 -9.06 -13.99
N LYS A 174 -13.57 -10.36 -14.11
CA LYS A 174 -14.40 -11.38 -13.46
C LYS A 174 -14.14 -11.31 -11.95
N THR A 175 -14.83 -10.41 -11.26
CA THR A 175 -14.80 -10.33 -9.79
C THR A 175 -15.78 -11.33 -9.21
N HIS A 176 -15.53 -11.77 -7.98
CA HIS A 176 -16.48 -12.51 -7.18
C HIS A 176 -16.79 -11.70 -5.92
N PRO A 177 -18.05 -11.29 -5.68
CA PRO A 177 -19.23 -11.54 -6.53
C PRO A 177 -19.15 -10.82 -7.89
N PRO A 178 -19.86 -11.32 -8.92
CA PRO A 178 -19.96 -10.63 -10.21
C PRO A 178 -20.67 -9.30 -10.00
N VAL A 179 -20.04 -8.21 -10.42
CA VAL A 179 -20.64 -6.86 -10.38
C VAL A 179 -21.60 -6.73 -11.57
N PRO A 180 -22.87 -6.35 -11.38
CA PRO A 180 -23.81 -6.12 -12.47
C PRO A 180 -23.33 -5.02 -13.42
N TYR A 181 -23.61 -5.15 -14.73
CA TYR A 181 -23.23 -4.13 -15.72
C TYR A 181 -23.84 -2.75 -15.45
N SER A 182 -25.01 -2.70 -14.82
CA SER A 182 -25.66 -1.45 -14.40
C SER A 182 -24.84 -0.66 -13.39
N GLU A 183 -23.98 -1.32 -12.61
CA GLU A 183 -23.11 -0.67 -11.62
C GLU A 183 -21.75 -0.28 -12.22
N LEU A 184 -21.46 -0.67 -13.47
CA LEU A 184 -20.20 -0.37 -14.17
C LEU A 184 -20.28 0.91 -15.02
N THR A 185 -21.25 1.79 -14.74
CA THR A 185 -21.45 3.09 -15.43
C THR A 185 -20.51 4.17 -14.90
N TYR A 186 -19.25 3.84 -14.62
CA TYR A 186 -18.24 4.76 -14.13
C TYR A 186 -16.89 4.50 -14.80
N HIS A 187 -16.02 5.52 -14.84
CA HIS A 187 -14.68 5.39 -15.41
C HIS A 187 -13.83 4.46 -14.51
N PRO A 188 -13.10 3.45 -15.03
CA PRO A 188 -12.63 3.28 -16.41
C PRO A 188 -13.41 2.26 -17.27
N TYR A 189 -14.67 1.97 -16.93
CA TYR A 189 -15.45 0.89 -17.57
C TYR A 189 -16.45 1.36 -18.63
N ALA A 190 -16.81 2.65 -18.65
CA ALA A 190 -17.71 3.23 -19.63
C ALA A 190 -17.08 4.48 -20.28
N MET A 191 -17.16 4.60 -21.61
CA MET A 191 -16.50 5.69 -22.37
C MET A 191 -17.03 7.07 -22.00
N ASN A 192 -18.32 7.16 -21.70
CA ASN A 192 -18.99 8.44 -21.44
C ASN A 192 -19.22 8.68 -19.94
N ALA A 193 -18.53 7.93 -19.07
CA ALA A 193 -18.64 8.17 -17.65
C ALA A 193 -18.00 9.52 -17.27
N PRO A 194 -18.58 10.25 -16.30
CA PRO A 194 -17.98 11.49 -15.81
C PRO A 194 -16.55 11.22 -15.32
N LEU A 195 -15.59 11.97 -15.84
CA LEU A 195 -14.23 11.97 -15.32
C LEU A 195 -14.22 12.61 -13.92
N SER A 196 -13.31 12.16 -13.06
CA SER A 196 -13.05 12.84 -11.79
C SER A 196 -12.66 14.31 -12.05
N PRO A 197 -13.09 15.28 -11.22
CA PRO A 197 -12.74 16.70 -11.41
C PRO A 197 -11.22 16.96 -11.42
N SER A 198 -10.40 16.05 -10.90
CA SER A 198 -8.94 16.12 -11.01
C SER A 198 -8.36 15.74 -12.39
N GLN A 199 -9.19 15.23 -13.30
CA GLN A 199 -8.77 14.69 -14.61
C GLN A 199 -9.36 15.46 -15.80
N SER A 200 -10.30 16.40 -15.58
CA SER A 200 -10.96 17.14 -16.65
C SER A 200 -10.04 18.05 -17.46
N ASP A 201 -8.89 18.43 -16.90
CA ASP A 201 -7.95 19.38 -17.51
C ASP A 201 -6.92 18.70 -18.44
N ARG A 202 -6.99 17.38 -18.61
CA ARG A 202 -6.06 16.62 -19.46
C ARG A 202 -6.76 16.24 -20.77
N GLY A 203 -6.18 16.63 -21.90
CA GLY A 203 -6.61 16.18 -23.22
C GLY A 203 -6.25 14.70 -23.43
N PHE A 204 -7.21 13.81 -23.18
CA PHE A 204 -7.06 12.39 -23.47
C PHE A 204 -7.50 12.09 -24.91
N ILE A 205 -6.77 11.21 -25.59
CA ILE A 205 -7.19 10.68 -26.89
C ILE A 205 -7.74 9.27 -26.67
N ASP A 206 -8.95 9.04 -27.15
CA ASP A 206 -9.54 7.72 -27.18
C ASP A 206 -8.82 6.85 -28.21
N ILE A 207 -8.43 5.65 -27.77
CA ILE A 207 -7.82 4.66 -28.65
C ILE A 207 -8.58 3.34 -28.62
N GLU A 208 -8.79 2.78 -29.79
CA GLU A 208 -9.39 1.46 -29.96
C GLU A 208 -8.28 0.42 -30.11
N LEU A 209 -8.33 -0.63 -29.29
CA LEU A 209 -7.39 -1.74 -29.40
C LEU A 209 -7.74 -2.59 -30.62
N LEU A 210 -6.77 -2.83 -31.51
CA LEU A 210 -6.98 -3.67 -32.69
C LEU A 210 -7.11 -5.14 -32.27
N SER A 211 -8.20 -5.79 -32.70
CA SER A 211 -8.44 -7.21 -32.45
C SER A 211 -7.31 -8.05 -33.04
N GLY A 212 -6.58 -8.77 -32.18
CA GLY A 212 -5.37 -9.53 -32.54
C GLY A 212 -4.12 -9.07 -31.80
N SER A 213 -4.13 -7.86 -31.21
CA SER A 213 -3.13 -7.49 -30.22
C SER A 213 -3.23 -8.44 -29.03
N PRO A 214 -2.15 -9.12 -28.62
CA PRO A 214 -2.23 -10.04 -27.50
C PRO A 214 -2.56 -9.20 -26.26
N VAL A 215 -3.80 -9.30 -25.77
CA VAL A 215 -4.11 -8.90 -24.40
C VAL A 215 -3.41 -9.94 -23.54
N VAL A 216 -2.10 -9.77 -23.34
CA VAL A 216 -1.29 -10.66 -22.53
C VAL A 216 -1.77 -10.48 -21.11
N ARG A 217 -2.84 -11.18 -20.76
CA ARG A 217 -3.05 -11.64 -19.39
C ARG A 217 -1.89 -12.59 -19.17
N ILE A 218 -0.76 -12.04 -18.73
CA ILE A 218 0.33 -12.81 -18.16
C ILE A 218 -0.33 -13.51 -16.99
N LYS A 219 -0.85 -14.72 -17.22
CA LYS A 219 -1.15 -15.64 -16.15
C LYS A 219 0.21 -15.82 -15.51
N ARG A 220 0.46 -15.08 -14.43
CA ARG A 220 1.59 -15.33 -13.55
C ARG A 220 1.34 -16.74 -13.05
N SER A 221 1.88 -17.72 -13.77
CA SER A 221 1.96 -19.08 -13.31
C SER A 221 2.74 -18.97 -12.02
N ARG A 222 2.03 -19.03 -10.90
CA ARG A 222 2.66 -19.09 -9.59
C ARG A 222 3.40 -20.41 -9.62
N HIS A 223 4.67 -20.36 -9.97
CA HIS A 223 5.56 -21.49 -9.88
C HIS A 223 5.57 -21.88 -8.40
N ARG A 224 4.70 -22.84 -8.04
CA ARG A 224 4.66 -23.42 -6.71
C ARG A 224 6.03 -24.07 -6.57
N ARG A 225 6.91 -23.41 -5.82
CA ARG A 225 8.15 -24.02 -5.36
C ARG A 225 7.74 -25.26 -4.58
N ASN A 226 7.82 -26.42 -5.20
CA ASN A 226 7.76 -27.70 -4.52
C ASN A 226 8.94 -27.72 -3.55
N ARG A 227 8.72 -27.24 -2.32
CA ARG A 227 9.66 -27.49 -1.22
C ARG A 227 9.61 -28.99 -0.98
N ARG A 228 10.60 -29.71 -1.48
CA ARG A 228 10.85 -31.09 -1.05
C ARG A 228 11.11 -31.04 0.46
N PRO A 229 10.50 -31.93 1.25
CA PRO A 229 10.92 -32.09 2.64
C PRO A 229 12.39 -32.55 2.63
N LEU A 230 13.22 -31.87 3.41
CA LEU A 230 14.55 -32.38 3.74
C LEU A 230 14.34 -33.62 4.60
N VAL A 231 14.91 -34.74 4.15
CA VAL A 231 15.02 -36.00 4.89
C VAL A 231 16.09 -35.85 5.95
#